data_AF-A0A973QYJ9-F1
#
_entry.id   AF-A0A973QYJ9-F1
#
_cell.length_a   1.000
_cell.length_b   1.000
_cell.length_c   1.000
_cell.angle_alpha   90.00
_cell.angle_beta   90.00
_cell.angle_gamma   90.00
#
_symmetry.space_group_name_H-M   'P 1'
#
loop_
_entity.id
_entity.type
_entity.pdbx_description
1 polymer ?
#
loop_
_entity_poly.entity_id
_entity_poly.type
_entity_poly.pdbx_seq_one_letter_code
_entity_poly.pdbx_strand_id
1 'polypeptide(L)'
;FAAVSSGGGAIGLLAGGMIVEWLNWRWVLFVNVPIGLLIALAAPRWIKESERHPGHFDIAGALTSTVGMVLLVYGFIRAAQDGWRDALTLASFAAAVVVLAVFILVERGSRQPITPLHMFADRNRAGTYGIMLSLAAAIFGMFFFLTLFVQDVLGFSPLQAGLAFLPVSAVIAVGAALASRFLPKFGPKPFMVVGAILATAGLAWLTLTDVHSTYAGSILGPICVFGLGMGMEFVSLTLMALSNVPVRETGAASGLLNATQQVGGSLGLSILVTMFGTASTNEAHKQIPRFLAQATPAERLRFKHTGQLPSPWSDHVLTAGISAAFIMAAIFTVVAALIALVVIQVRPSDLERLKGGPGPGPG
;
A
#
# COMPACT_ATOMS: atom_id res chain seq x y z
N PHE A 1 11.22 4.24 16.69
CA PHE A 1 10.79 3.88 15.32
C PHE A 1 9.74 4.87 14.80
N ALA A 2 8.52 4.89 15.33
CA ALA A 2 7.43 5.75 14.84
C ALA A 2 7.79 7.25 14.70
N ALA A 3 8.48 7.85 15.68
CA ALA A 3 8.92 9.26 15.59
C ALA A 3 9.98 9.53 14.50
N VAL A 4 10.86 8.56 14.22
CA VAL A 4 11.86 8.66 13.16
C VAL A 4 11.20 8.43 11.79
N SER A 5 10.27 7.48 11.70
CA SER A 5 9.50 7.20 10.48
C SER A 5 8.57 8.36 10.11
N SER A 6 7.91 8.99 11.09
CA SER A 6 7.05 10.16 10.84
C SER A 6 7.85 11.42 10.51
N GLY A 7 8.96 11.66 11.23
CA GLY A 7 9.87 12.77 10.93
C GLY A 7 10.52 12.62 9.55
N GLY A 8 11.00 11.43 9.21
CA GLY A 8 11.56 11.11 7.90
C GLY A 8 10.54 11.22 6.76
N GLY A 9 9.29 10.77 6.99
CA GLY A 9 8.21 10.92 6.01
C GLY A 9 7.84 12.38 5.73
N ALA A 10 7.71 13.21 6.77
CA ALA A 10 7.39 14.64 6.62
C ALA A 10 8.53 15.41 5.92
N ILE A 11 9.77 15.18 6.34
CA ILE A 11 10.96 15.79 5.72
C ILE A 11 11.12 15.29 4.28
N GLY A 12 10.90 14.00 4.04
CA GLY A 12 11.00 13.38 2.72
C GLY A 12 9.97 13.91 1.72
N LEU A 13 8.71 14.13 2.15
CA LEU A 13 7.67 14.71 1.29
C LEU A 13 7.98 16.17 0.92
N LEU A 14 8.42 16.98 1.90
CA LEU A 14 8.80 18.38 1.66
C LEU A 14 10.04 18.50 0.76
N ALA A 15 11.11 17.78 1.10
CA ALA A 15 12.35 17.78 0.33
C ALA A 15 12.12 17.22 -1.08
N GLY A 16 11.33 16.15 -1.21
CA GLY A 16 10.93 15.58 -2.48
C GLY A 16 10.18 16.59 -3.35
N GLY A 17 9.19 17.29 -2.79
CA GLY A 17 8.44 18.34 -3.50
C GLY A 17 9.34 19.48 -3.99
N MET A 18 10.22 20.01 -3.13
CA MET A 18 11.17 21.07 -3.49
C MET A 18 12.15 20.64 -4.60
N ILE A 19 12.65 19.40 -4.54
CA ILE A 19 13.60 18.87 -5.54
C ILE A 19 12.94 18.70 -6.91
N VAL A 20 11.69 18.23 -6.95
CA VAL A 20 10.92 18.08 -8.19
C VAL A 20 10.63 19.44 -8.82
N GLU A 21 10.25 20.43 -8.01
CA GLU A 21 9.89 21.76 -8.48
C GLU A 21 11.10 22.58 -8.95
N TRP A 22 12.24 22.51 -8.25
CA TRP A 22 13.39 23.37 -8.54
C TRP A 22 14.43 22.76 -9.48
N LEU A 23 14.57 21.43 -9.49
CA LEU A 23 15.55 20.76 -10.34
C LEU A 23 14.86 19.91 -11.40
N ASN A 24 14.41 18.73 -10.98
CA ASN A 24 13.72 17.73 -11.80
C ASN A 24 13.45 16.48 -10.97
N TRP A 25 12.50 15.66 -11.39
CA TRP A 25 12.16 14.38 -10.73
C TRP A 25 13.35 13.43 -10.54
N ARG A 26 14.34 13.47 -11.45
CA ARG A 26 15.54 12.62 -11.40
C ARG A 26 16.38 12.85 -10.14
N TRP A 27 16.40 14.07 -9.63
CA TRP A 27 17.20 14.43 -8.45
C TRP A 27 16.64 13.84 -7.16
N VAL A 28 15.37 13.47 -7.12
CA VAL A 28 14.79 12.72 -6.00
C VAL A 28 15.50 11.37 -5.82
N LEU A 29 15.88 10.71 -6.92
CA LEU A 29 16.65 9.47 -6.87
C LEU A 29 18.09 9.73 -6.40
N PHE A 30 18.71 10.82 -6.87
CA PHE A 30 20.08 11.17 -6.47
C PHE A 30 20.20 11.57 -5.00
N VAL A 31 19.16 12.17 -4.40
CA VAL A 31 19.20 12.57 -2.98
C VAL A 31 19.32 11.37 -2.03
N ASN A 32 18.84 10.20 -2.44
CA ASN A 32 18.94 8.98 -1.65
C ASN A 32 20.38 8.45 -1.58
N VAL A 33 21.21 8.72 -2.58
CA VAL A 33 22.61 8.24 -2.66
C VAL A 33 23.49 8.78 -1.52
N PRO A 34 23.59 10.11 -1.27
CA PRO A 34 24.41 10.63 -0.17
C PRO A 34 23.86 10.22 1.20
N ILE A 35 22.54 10.16 1.37
CA ILE A 35 21.92 9.69 2.61
C ILE A 35 22.29 8.22 2.86
N GLY A 36 22.18 7.36 1.84
CA GLY A 36 22.57 5.97 1.91
C GLY A 36 24.06 5.79 2.23
N LEU A 37 24.93 6.60 1.63
CA LEU A 37 26.37 6.58 1.91
C LEU A 37 26.67 7.00 3.35
N LEU A 38 26.03 8.06 3.85
CA LEU A 38 26.17 8.49 5.24
C LEU A 38 25.72 7.40 6.20
N ILE A 39 24.59 6.74 5.94
CA ILE A 39 24.10 5.62 6.75
C ILE A 39 25.09 4.44 6.69
N ALA A 40 25.63 4.12 5.52
CA ALA A 40 26.61 3.05 5.36
C ALA A 40 27.92 3.32 6.11
N LEU A 41 28.38 4.57 6.14
CA LEU A 41 29.56 5.00 6.90
C LEU A 41 29.29 5.10 8.41
N ALA A 42 28.05 5.42 8.78
CA ALA A 42 27.56 5.56 10.15
C ALA A 42 27.32 4.21 10.84
N ALA A 43 26.75 3.24 10.11
CA ALA A 43 26.31 1.96 10.64
C ALA A 43 27.39 1.20 11.44
N PRO A 44 28.65 1.07 10.97
CA PRO A 44 29.71 0.38 11.72
C PRO A 44 30.05 1.04 13.06
N ARG A 45 29.79 2.34 13.21
CA ARG A 45 30.08 3.11 14.43
C ARG A 45 28.99 2.97 15.49
N TRP A 46 27.74 2.83 15.07
CA TRP A 46 26.58 2.90 15.98
C TRP A 46 25.80 1.59 16.12
N ILE A 47 25.98 0.63 15.21
CA ILE A 47 25.34 -0.69 15.28
C ILE A 47 26.36 -1.68 15.83
N LYS A 48 26.11 -2.20 17.04
CA LYS A 48 26.88 -3.33 17.57
C LYS A 48 26.55 -4.58 16.75
N GLU A 49 27.59 -5.30 16.32
CA GLU A 49 27.47 -6.56 15.61
C GLU A 49 26.55 -7.53 16.37
N SER A 50 25.52 -8.07 15.71
CA SER A 50 24.69 -9.13 16.30
C SER A 50 25.49 -10.41 16.47
N GLU A 51 25.14 -11.23 17.46
CA GLU A 51 25.77 -12.53 17.67
C GLU A 51 25.70 -13.39 16.39
N ARG A 52 26.86 -13.87 15.94
CA ARG A 52 26.96 -14.77 14.79
C ARG A 52 26.31 -16.10 15.13
N HIS A 53 25.22 -16.42 14.44
CA HIS A 53 24.58 -17.72 14.52
C HIS A 53 25.02 -18.58 13.32
N PRO A 54 25.56 -19.78 13.53
CA PRO A 54 25.83 -20.71 12.43
C PRO A 54 24.50 -21.14 11.80
N GLY A 55 24.38 -20.91 10.49
CA GLY A 55 23.20 -21.27 9.69
C GLY A 55 23.57 -21.49 8.23
N HIS A 56 22.79 -22.31 7.53
CA HIS A 56 22.90 -22.49 6.10
C HIS A 56 21.97 -21.49 5.41
N PHE A 57 22.53 -20.64 4.56
CA PHE A 57 21.74 -19.66 3.82
C PHE A 57 21.03 -20.37 2.66
N ASP A 58 19.69 -20.31 2.64
CA ASP A 58 18.91 -20.89 1.54
C ASP A 58 18.93 -19.96 0.31
N ILE A 59 20.03 -20.02 -0.43
CA ILE A 59 20.22 -19.22 -1.66
C ILE A 59 19.14 -19.57 -2.69
N ALA A 60 18.76 -20.85 -2.80
CA ALA A 60 17.77 -21.30 -3.76
C ALA A 60 16.38 -20.74 -3.43
N GLY A 61 15.97 -20.82 -2.16
CA GLY A 61 14.73 -20.21 -1.65
C GLY A 61 14.71 -18.69 -1.84
N ALA A 62 15.82 -18.01 -1.51
CA ALA A 62 15.92 -16.55 -1.67
C ALA A 62 15.80 -16.12 -3.13
N LEU A 63 16.48 -16.81 -4.04
CA LEU A 63 16.47 -16.46 -5.47
C LEU A 63 15.10 -16.74 -6.09
N THR A 64 14.51 -17.91 -5.81
CA THR A 64 13.20 -18.30 -6.34
C THR A 64 12.08 -17.41 -5.80
N SER A 65 12.11 -17.06 -4.50
CA SER A 65 11.17 -16.10 -3.91
C SER A 65 11.29 -14.71 -4.54
N THR A 66 12.52 -14.20 -4.68
CA THR A 66 12.75 -12.88 -5.29
C THR A 66 12.28 -12.83 -6.74
N VAL A 67 12.67 -13.82 -7.55
CA VAL A 67 12.28 -13.89 -8.96
C VAL A 67 10.78 -14.09 -9.12
N GLY A 68 10.17 -14.99 -8.35
CA GLY A 68 8.72 -15.22 -8.39
C GLY A 68 7.93 -13.98 -8.02
N MET A 69 8.37 -13.26 -7.00
CA MET A 69 7.77 -12.01 -6.56
C MET A 69 7.93 -10.88 -7.60
N VAL A 70 9.12 -10.75 -8.19
CA VAL A 70 9.38 -9.78 -9.27
C VAL A 70 8.49 -10.06 -10.49
N LEU A 71 8.37 -11.33 -10.90
CA LEU A 71 7.50 -11.72 -12.02
C LEU A 71 6.04 -11.44 -11.72
N LEU A 72 5.59 -11.69 -10.48
CA LEU A 72 4.22 -11.43 -10.06
C LEU A 72 3.89 -9.94 -10.12
N VAL A 73 4.74 -9.10 -9.52
CA VAL A 73 4.61 -7.63 -9.55
C VAL A 73 4.68 -7.10 -10.97
N TYR A 74 5.63 -7.61 -11.78
CA TYR A 74 5.75 -7.25 -13.18
C TYR A 74 4.49 -7.59 -13.98
N GLY A 75 3.90 -8.77 -13.76
CA GLY A 75 2.65 -9.16 -14.39
C GLY A 75 1.49 -8.23 -14.04
N PHE A 76 1.39 -7.79 -12.78
CA PHE A 76 0.40 -6.79 -12.37
C PHE A 76 0.61 -5.43 -13.03
N ILE A 77 1.85 -4.94 -13.07
CA ILE A 77 2.16 -3.66 -13.73
C ILE A 77 1.81 -3.74 -15.22
N ARG A 78 2.17 -4.84 -15.88
CA ARG A 78 1.91 -5.03 -17.30
C ARG A 78 0.43 -5.24 -17.61
N ALA A 79 -0.29 -5.96 -16.76
CA ALA A 79 -1.75 -6.09 -16.86
C ALA A 79 -2.45 -4.72 -16.80
N ALA A 80 -1.93 -3.78 -16.01
CA ALA A 80 -2.48 -2.44 -15.89
C ALA A 80 -2.14 -1.54 -17.10
N GLN A 81 -1.01 -1.75 -17.77
CA GLN A 81 -0.56 -0.95 -18.91
C GLN A 81 -1.04 -1.50 -20.26
N ASP A 82 -0.77 -2.78 -20.53
CA ASP A 82 -1.02 -3.44 -21.81
C ASP A 82 -2.32 -4.29 -21.79
N GLY A 83 -2.92 -4.45 -20.62
CA GLY A 83 -4.17 -5.19 -20.42
C GLY A 83 -3.98 -6.65 -19.99
N TRP A 84 -5.06 -7.23 -19.48
CA TRP A 84 -5.09 -8.57 -18.88
C TRP A 84 -5.02 -9.72 -19.90
N ARG A 85 -5.27 -9.44 -21.17
CA ARG A 85 -5.26 -10.44 -22.26
C ARG A 85 -3.96 -10.44 -23.05
N ASP A 86 -3.01 -9.58 -22.69
CA ASP A 86 -1.71 -9.55 -23.35
C ASP A 86 -0.94 -10.85 -23.07
N ALA A 87 -0.25 -11.35 -24.10
CA ALA A 87 0.46 -12.62 -24.05
C ALA A 87 1.62 -12.58 -23.04
N LEU A 88 2.30 -11.42 -22.91
CA LEU A 88 3.39 -11.25 -21.95
C LEU A 88 2.86 -11.13 -20.53
N THR A 89 1.71 -10.48 -20.31
CA THR A 89 1.00 -10.49 -19.02
C THR A 89 0.69 -11.92 -18.58
N LEU A 90 0.04 -12.71 -19.43
CA LEU A 90 -0.30 -14.11 -19.11
C LEU A 90 0.95 -14.98 -18.89
N ALA A 91 1.99 -14.81 -19.71
CA ALA A 91 3.25 -15.52 -19.56
C ALA A 91 3.95 -15.16 -18.24
N SER A 92 3.96 -13.89 -17.85
CA SER A 92 4.56 -13.45 -16.58
C SER A 92 3.82 -13.99 -15.35
N PHE A 93 2.48 -14.04 -15.38
CA PHE A 93 1.70 -14.69 -14.31
C PHE A 93 1.93 -16.19 -14.27
N ALA A 94 1.95 -16.87 -15.41
CA ALA A 94 2.24 -18.31 -15.47
C ALA A 94 3.65 -18.60 -14.93
N ALA A 95 4.65 -17.81 -15.32
CA ALA A 95 6.01 -17.93 -14.82
C ALA A 95 6.08 -17.64 -13.31
N ALA A 96 5.38 -16.62 -12.81
CA ALA A 96 5.30 -16.33 -11.38
C ALA A 96 4.71 -17.51 -10.60
N VAL A 97 3.60 -18.09 -11.08
CA VAL A 97 2.97 -19.27 -10.44
C VAL A 97 3.92 -20.46 -10.42
N VAL A 98 4.61 -20.74 -11.53
CA VAL A 98 5.57 -21.84 -11.62
C VAL A 98 6.74 -21.61 -10.66
N VAL A 99 7.34 -20.42 -10.66
CA VAL A 99 8.49 -20.11 -9.80
C VAL A 99 8.11 -20.09 -8.31
N LEU A 100 6.93 -19.57 -7.96
CA LEU A 100 6.43 -19.60 -6.59
C LEU A 100 6.06 -21.04 -6.14
N ALA A 101 5.55 -21.88 -7.04
CA ALA A 101 5.33 -23.29 -6.74
C ALA A 101 6.66 -24.03 -6.51
N VAL A 102 7.68 -23.77 -7.34
CA VAL A 102 9.04 -24.28 -7.13
C VAL A 102 9.61 -23.79 -5.80
N PHE A 103 9.42 -22.51 -5.47
CA PHE A 103 9.81 -21.96 -4.16
C PHE A 103 9.18 -22.76 -3.02
N ILE A 104 7.87 -23.01 -3.04
CA ILE A 104 7.19 -23.82 -2.00
C ILE A 104 7.78 -25.23 -1.91
N LEU A 105 8.12 -25.86 -3.04
CA LEU A 105 8.71 -27.20 -3.07
C LEU A 105 10.14 -27.22 -2.51
N VAL A 106 10.96 -26.22 -2.85
CA VAL A 106 12.31 -26.03 -2.32
C VAL A 106 12.26 -25.78 -0.81
N GLU A 107 11.36 -24.90 -0.39
CA GLU A 107 11.18 -24.50 1.00
C GLU A 107 10.74 -25.69 1.87
N ARG A 108 9.87 -26.56 1.35
CA ARG A 108 9.45 -27.80 2.01
C ARG A 108 10.60 -28.79 2.24
N GLY A 109 11.62 -28.76 1.38
CA GLY A 109 12.80 -29.63 1.50
C GLY A 109 13.97 -29.00 2.27
N SER A 110 13.90 -27.70 2.56
CA SER A 110 15.00 -26.94 3.16
C SER A 110 15.13 -27.20 4.67
N ARG A 111 16.37 -27.36 5.15
CA ARG A 111 16.66 -27.58 6.58
C ARG A 111 16.49 -26.31 7.42
N GLN A 112 16.56 -25.13 6.79
CA GLN A 112 16.35 -23.82 7.42
C GLN A 112 15.52 -22.95 6.46
N PRO A 113 14.18 -23.16 6.41
CA PRO A 113 13.32 -22.37 5.54
C PRO A 113 13.35 -20.88 5.93
N ILE A 114 13.46 -20.02 4.93
CA ILE A 114 13.30 -18.56 5.00
C ILE A 114 11.89 -18.18 5.45
N THR A 115 10.88 -18.96 5.05
CA THR A 115 9.47 -18.74 5.33
C THR A 115 8.89 -20.03 5.91
N PRO A 116 8.90 -20.17 7.24
CA PRO A 116 8.36 -21.35 7.87
C PRO A 116 6.87 -21.49 7.54
N LEU A 117 6.51 -22.45 6.70
CA LEU A 117 5.15 -22.59 6.15
C LEU A 117 4.09 -22.81 7.25
N HIS A 118 4.48 -23.29 8.43
CA HIS A 118 3.62 -23.39 9.61
C HIS A 118 3.12 -22.03 10.11
N MET A 119 3.79 -20.92 9.74
CA MET A 119 3.33 -19.58 10.09
C MET A 119 1.99 -19.22 9.44
N PHE A 120 1.67 -19.78 8.27
CA PHE A 120 0.37 -19.59 7.62
C PHE A 120 -0.72 -20.51 8.18
N ALA A 121 -0.37 -21.54 8.96
CA ALA A 121 -1.34 -22.40 9.62
C ALA A 121 -2.02 -21.68 10.80
N ASP A 122 -1.38 -20.64 11.36
CA ASP A 122 -2.01 -19.77 12.35
C ASP A 122 -3.02 -18.84 11.68
N ARG A 123 -4.30 -19.05 11.99
CA ARG A 123 -5.42 -18.28 11.45
C ARG A 123 -5.30 -16.79 11.72
N ASN A 124 -4.78 -16.38 12.88
CA ASN A 124 -4.61 -14.95 13.19
C ASN A 124 -3.55 -14.34 12.29
N ARG A 125 -2.42 -15.01 12.06
CA ARG A 125 -1.36 -14.53 11.15
C ARG A 125 -1.79 -14.47 9.70
N ALA A 126 -2.46 -15.51 9.21
CA ALA A 126 -3.02 -15.51 7.86
C ALA A 126 -4.02 -14.35 7.70
N GLY A 127 -4.84 -14.08 8.72
CA GLY A 127 -5.72 -12.90 8.77
C GLY A 127 -4.94 -11.58 8.73
N THR A 128 -3.89 -11.44 9.55
CA THR A 128 -3.00 -10.26 9.56
C THR A 128 -2.38 -10.01 8.18
N TYR A 129 -1.86 -11.03 7.51
CA TYR A 129 -1.31 -10.88 6.16
C TYR A 129 -2.38 -10.47 5.14
N GLY A 130 -3.57 -11.06 5.21
CA GLY A 130 -4.69 -10.67 4.34
C GLY A 130 -5.13 -9.22 4.55
N ILE A 131 -5.18 -8.75 5.80
CA ILE A 131 -5.48 -7.35 6.11
C ILE A 131 -4.35 -6.45 5.60
N MET A 132 -3.09 -6.81 5.83
CA MET A 132 -1.95 -6.02 5.36
C MET A 132 -1.92 -5.89 3.84
N LEU A 133 -2.26 -6.96 3.11
CA LEU A 133 -2.39 -6.96 1.65
C LEU A 133 -3.44 -5.93 1.20
N SER A 134 -4.64 -6.00 1.79
CA SER A 134 -5.76 -5.09 1.49
C SER A 134 -5.47 -3.65 1.90
N LEU A 135 -4.83 -3.46 3.04
CA LEU A 135 -4.39 -2.16 3.55
C LEU A 135 -3.39 -1.51 2.60
N ALA A 136 -2.38 -2.26 2.16
CA ALA A 136 -1.40 -1.79 1.20
C ALA A 136 -2.06 -1.42 -0.14
N ALA A 137 -2.98 -2.24 -0.64
CA ALA A 137 -3.76 -1.93 -1.84
C ALA A 137 -4.48 -0.58 -1.72
N ALA A 138 -5.13 -0.34 -0.57
CA ALA A 138 -5.82 0.92 -0.29
C ALA A 138 -4.87 2.12 -0.16
N ILE A 139 -3.72 1.98 0.52
CA ILE A 139 -2.73 3.07 0.67
C ILE A 139 -2.19 3.49 -0.68
N PHE A 140 -1.65 2.55 -1.46
CA PHE A 140 -1.04 2.85 -2.75
C PHE A 140 -2.07 3.41 -3.73
N GLY A 141 -3.29 2.85 -3.71
CA GLY A 141 -4.41 3.39 -4.46
C GLY A 141 -4.72 4.83 -4.10
N MET A 142 -4.98 5.10 -2.83
CA MET A 142 -5.29 6.43 -2.34
C MET A 142 -4.22 7.45 -2.72
N PHE A 143 -2.94 7.17 -2.45
CA PHE A 143 -1.86 8.10 -2.79
C PHE A 143 -1.76 8.35 -4.30
N PHE A 144 -1.94 7.31 -5.12
CA PHE A 144 -1.91 7.46 -6.58
C PHE A 144 -3.04 8.35 -7.09
N PHE A 145 -4.31 8.03 -6.77
CA PHE A 145 -5.46 8.81 -7.26
C PHE A 145 -5.53 10.21 -6.68
N LEU A 146 -5.17 10.37 -5.40
CA LEU A 146 -5.19 11.67 -4.77
C LEU A 146 -4.09 12.58 -5.32
N THR A 147 -2.92 12.03 -5.66
CA THR A 147 -1.86 12.80 -6.34
C THR A 147 -2.32 13.25 -7.72
N LEU A 148 -2.92 12.34 -8.51
CA LEU A 148 -3.49 12.70 -9.82
C LEU A 148 -4.59 13.76 -9.67
N PHE A 149 -5.49 13.63 -8.71
CA PHE A 149 -6.56 14.60 -8.48
C PHE A 149 -6.00 15.99 -8.11
N VAL A 150 -5.05 16.03 -7.18
CA VAL A 150 -4.48 17.30 -6.71
C VAL A 150 -3.63 17.98 -7.79
N GLN A 151 -2.89 17.21 -8.58
CA GLN A 151 -2.03 17.78 -9.64
C GLN A 151 -2.79 18.07 -10.93
N ASP A 152 -3.57 17.11 -11.45
CA ASP A 152 -4.24 17.24 -12.75
C ASP A 152 -5.59 17.97 -12.68
N VAL A 153 -6.36 17.82 -11.59
CA VAL A 153 -7.70 18.44 -11.46
C VAL A 153 -7.64 19.77 -10.73
N LEU A 154 -6.92 19.84 -9.61
CA LEU A 154 -6.78 21.07 -8.82
C LEU A 154 -5.64 21.98 -9.30
N GLY A 155 -4.77 21.49 -10.20
CA GLY A 155 -3.66 22.25 -10.76
C GLY A 155 -2.55 22.60 -9.77
N PHE A 156 -2.43 21.86 -8.66
CA PHE A 156 -1.42 22.14 -7.64
C PHE A 156 -0.02 21.80 -8.14
N SER A 157 0.97 22.61 -7.76
CA SER A 157 2.37 22.27 -7.99
C SER A 157 2.78 21.03 -7.17
N PRO A 158 3.82 20.28 -7.56
CA PRO A 158 4.33 19.15 -6.78
C PRO A 158 4.65 19.49 -5.32
N LEU A 159 5.12 20.72 -5.06
CA LEU A 159 5.38 21.21 -3.71
C LEU A 159 4.07 21.40 -2.93
N GLN A 160 3.05 21.99 -3.55
CA GLN A 160 1.73 22.14 -2.95
C GLN A 160 1.09 20.78 -2.67
N ALA A 161 1.24 19.80 -3.57
CA ALA A 161 0.80 18.42 -3.34
C ALA A 161 1.55 17.77 -2.15
N GLY A 162 2.87 17.93 -2.07
CA GLY A 162 3.66 17.45 -0.93
C GLY A 162 3.23 18.07 0.41
N LEU A 163 2.99 19.38 0.43
CA LEU A 163 2.45 20.10 1.59
C LEU A 163 1.04 19.62 1.96
N ALA A 164 0.22 19.34 0.95
CA ALA A 164 -1.10 18.75 1.08
C ALA A 164 -1.09 17.37 1.78
N PHE A 165 -0.04 16.57 1.57
CA PHE A 165 0.14 15.25 2.20
C PHE A 165 0.76 15.28 3.60
N LEU A 166 1.28 16.43 4.04
CA LEU A 166 1.96 16.56 5.32
C LEU A 166 1.05 16.30 6.53
N PRO A 167 -0.20 16.83 6.58
CA PRO A 167 -1.16 16.50 7.65
C PRO A 167 -1.43 15.00 7.78
N VAL A 168 -1.42 14.26 6.67
CA VAL A 168 -1.66 12.81 6.64
C VAL A 168 -0.61 12.07 7.44
N SER A 169 0.66 12.43 7.22
CA SER A 169 1.79 11.83 7.93
C SER A 169 1.72 12.13 9.43
N ALA A 170 1.30 13.34 9.81
CA ALA A 170 1.11 13.72 11.20
C ALA A 170 -0.03 12.92 11.85
N VAL A 171 -1.17 12.76 11.16
CA VAL A 171 -2.33 12.03 11.69
C VAL A 171 -2.06 10.52 11.76
N ILE A 172 -1.33 9.94 10.81
CA ILE A 172 -0.83 8.56 10.89
C ILE A 172 0.04 8.38 12.14
N ALA A 173 0.95 9.33 12.41
CA ALA A 173 1.81 9.27 13.59
C ALA A 173 1.00 9.35 14.89
N VAL A 174 -0.03 10.20 14.94
CA VAL A 174 -0.96 10.28 16.06
C VAL A 174 -1.73 8.97 16.23
N GLY A 175 -2.26 8.39 15.15
CA GLY A 175 -2.95 7.10 15.18
C GLY A 175 -2.05 5.96 15.68
N ALA A 176 -0.80 5.91 15.20
CA ALA A 176 0.20 4.95 15.64
C ALA A 176 0.57 5.12 17.13
N ALA A 177 0.68 6.36 17.61
CA ALA A 177 0.94 6.67 19.02
C ALA A 177 -0.25 6.28 19.91
N LEU A 178 -1.48 6.57 19.49
CA LEU A 178 -2.69 6.15 20.18
C LEU A 178 -2.76 4.62 20.28
N ALA A 179 -2.58 3.92 19.15
CA ALA A 179 -2.56 2.47 19.14
C ALA A 179 -1.49 1.96 20.11
N SER A 180 -0.24 2.39 19.99
CA SER A 180 0.85 1.95 20.88
C SER A 180 0.56 2.16 22.36
N ARG A 181 -0.11 3.27 22.73
CA ARG A 181 -0.46 3.58 24.12
C ARG A 181 -1.60 2.73 24.67
N PHE A 182 -2.60 2.42 23.85
CA PHE A 182 -3.82 1.74 24.29
C PHE A 182 -3.84 0.23 23.97
N LEU A 183 -2.91 -0.24 23.13
CA LEU A 183 -2.76 -1.66 22.78
C LEU A 183 -2.57 -2.58 24.01
N PRO A 184 -1.76 -2.21 25.03
CA PRO A 184 -1.61 -3.05 26.23
C PRO A 184 -2.90 -3.19 27.05
N LYS A 185 -3.84 -2.23 26.91
CA LYS A 185 -5.08 -2.20 27.69
C LYS A 185 -6.23 -2.95 26.99
N PHE A 186 -6.39 -2.76 25.68
CA PHE A 186 -7.53 -3.27 24.92
C PHE A 186 -7.17 -4.42 23.95
N GLY A 187 -5.89 -4.72 23.77
CA GLY A 187 -5.41 -5.70 22.80
C GLY A 187 -5.46 -5.17 21.36
N PRO A 188 -4.91 -5.93 20.38
CA PRO A 188 -4.76 -5.46 19.01
C PRO A 188 -6.06 -5.47 18.18
N LYS A 189 -7.01 -6.38 18.42
CA LYS A 189 -8.22 -6.54 17.58
C LYS A 189 -9.13 -5.30 17.51
N PRO A 190 -9.44 -4.61 18.62
CA PRO A 190 -10.24 -3.38 18.55
C PRO A 190 -9.60 -2.32 17.66
N PHE A 191 -8.28 -2.15 17.70
CA PHE A 191 -7.56 -1.19 16.85
C PHE A 191 -7.57 -1.57 15.38
N MET A 192 -7.51 -2.86 15.07
CA MET A 192 -7.61 -3.34 13.69
C MET A 192 -9.01 -3.10 13.12
N VAL A 193 -10.06 -3.41 13.87
CA VAL A 193 -11.44 -3.19 13.43
C VAL A 193 -11.77 -1.70 13.32
N VAL A 194 -11.43 -0.91 14.36
CA VAL A 194 -11.67 0.54 14.35
C VAL A 194 -10.86 1.22 13.25
N GLY A 195 -9.61 0.81 13.04
CA GLY A 195 -8.77 1.33 11.97
C GLY A 195 -9.31 1.00 10.58
N ALA A 196 -9.76 -0.23 10.33
CA ALA A 196 -10.37 -0.62 9.07
C ALA A 196 -11.68 0.13 8.79
N ILE A 197 -12.51 0.36 9.83
CA ILE A 197 -13.75 1.15 9.73
C ILE A 197 -13.41 2.61 9.41
N LEU A 198 -12.43 3.21 10.10
CA LEU A 198 -11.99 4.57 9.83
C LEU A 198 -11.41 4.70 8.41
N ALA A 199 -10.59 3.74 7.96
CA ALA A 199 -10.06 3.72 6.60
C ALA A 199 -11.20 3.63 5.56
N THR A 200 -12.17 2.75 5.80
CA THR A 200 -13.35 2.62 4.92
C THR A 200 -14.18 3.90 4.93
N ALA A 201 -14.43 4.51 6.09
CA ALA A 201 -15.17 5.75 6.22
C ALA A 201 -14.46 6.91 5.52
N GLY A 202 -13.13 7.00 5.65
CA GLY A 202 -12.32 8.01 4.95
C GLY A 202 -12.39 7.86 3.43
N LEU A 203 -12.28 6.63 2.90
CA LEU A 203 -12.42 6.39 1.46
C LEU A 203 -13.85 6.61 0.96
N ALA A 204 -14.86 6.16 1.71
CA ALA A 204 -16.26 6.40 1.36
C ALA A 204 -16.59 7.90 1.37
N TRP A 205 -16.04 8.66 2.31
CA TRP A 205 -16.20 10.11 2.33
C TRP A 205 -15.48 10.77 1.14
N LEU A 206 -14.32 10.26 0.71
CA LEU A 206 -13.67 10.71 -0.53
C LEU A 206 -14.56 10.48 -1.76
N THR A 207 -15.32 9.37 -1.84
CA THR A 207 -16.24 9.13 -2.98
C THR A 207 -17.39 10.13 -3.11
N LEU A 208 -17.72 10.84 -2.02
CA LEU A 208 -18.77 11.87 -2.02
C LEU A 208 -18.25 13.26 -2.43
N THR A 209 -16.96 13.38 -2.78
CA THR A 209 -16.34 14.67 -3.12
C THR A 209 -16.72 15.11 -4.53
N ASP A 210 -17.38 16.26 -4.65
CA ASP A 210 -17.79 16.87 -5.92
C ASP A 210 -16.74 17.91 -6.40
N VAL A 211 -16.71 18.20 -7.71
CA VAL A 211 -15.73 19.05 -8.43
C VAL A 211 -15.71 20.50 -7.89
N HIS A 212 -16.75 20.92 -7.17
CA HIS A 212 -16.86 22.26 -6.57
C HIS A 212 -16.41 22.34 -5.10
N SER A 213 -15.86 21.26 -4.54
CA SER A 213 -15.58 21.18 -3.11
C SER A 213 -14.21 21.76 -2.73
N THR A 214 -14.17 22.60 -1.69
CA THR A 214 -12.93 23.24 -1.21
C THR A 214 -11.95 22.21 -0.62
N TYR A 215 -10.68 22.27 -1.03
CA TYR A 215 -9.58 21.37 -0.60
C TYR A 215 -9.53 21.12 0.92
N ALA A 216 -9.69 22.18 1.71
CA ALA A 216 -9.59 22.12 3.18
C ALA A 216 -10.75 21.38 3.86
N GLY A 217 -11.96 21.38 3.27
CA GLY A 217 -13.16 20.78 3.89
C GLY A 217 -13.51 19.40 3.36
N SER A 218 -13.24 19.15 2.08
CA SER A 218 -13.69 17.95 1.37
C SER A 218 -12.62 16.87 1.20
N ILE A 219 -11.35 17.26 1.21
CA ILE A 219 -10.23 16.34 0.96
C ILE A 219 -9.44 16.12 2.24
N LEU A 220 -9.11 17.20 2.95
CA LEU A 220 -8.28 17.13 4.17
C LEU A 220 -8.97 16.33 5.30
N GLY A 221 -10.28 16.49 5.49
CA GLY A 221 -11.05 15.74 6.49
C GLY A 221 -11.01 14.22 6.26
N PRO A 222 -11.47 13.72 5.10
CA PRO A 222 -11.44 12.28 4.79
C PRO A 222 -10.06 11.66 4.83
N ILE A 223 -9.04 12.37 4.35
CA ILE A 223 -7.65 11.91 4.39
C ILE A 223 -7.15 11.77 5.83
N CYS A 224 -7.49 12.72 6.71
CA CYS A 224 -7.13 12.63 8.12
C CYS A 224 -7.80 11.41 8.78
N VAL A 225 -9.09 11.18 8.51
CA VAL A 225 -9.81 10.01 9.02
C VAL A 225 -9.15 8.71 8.55
N PHE A 226 -8.83 8.64 7.26
CA PHE A 226 -8.12 7.51 6.67
C PHE A 226 -6.72 7.30 7.29
N GLY A 227 -5.93 8.36 7.39
CA GLY A 227 -4.59 8.33 7.97
C GLY A 227 -4.60 7.88 9.43
N LEU A 228 -5.61 8.29 10.21
CA LEU A 228 -5.76 7.87 11.60
C LEU A 228 -6.01 6.36 11.69
N GLY A 229 -6.93 5.84 10.86
CA GLY A 229 -7.20 4.41 10.78
C GLY A 229 -5.96 3.61 10.37
N MET A 230 -5.24 4.10 9.36
CA MET A 230 -4.00 3.50 8.86
C MET A 230 -2.91 3.40 9.93
N GLY A 231 -2.68 4.48 10.68
CA GLY A 231 -1.69 4.48 11.77
C GLY A 231 -2.01 3.44 12.84
N MET A 232 -3.30 3.28 13.17
CA MET A 232 -3.75 2.28 14.14
C MET A 232 -3.60 0.85 13.64
N GLU A 233 -3.98 0.58 12.40
CA GLU A 233 -3.87 -0.74 11.79
C GLU A 233 -2.41 -1.15 11.61
N PHE A 234 -1.55 -0.26 11.12
CA PHE A 234 -0.16 -0.60 10.83
C PHE A 234 0.59 -1.09 12.07
N VAL A 235 0.42 -0.40 13.20
CA VAL A 235 1.02 -0.81 14.48
C VAL A 235 0.44 -2.13 14.97
N SER A 236 -0.89 -2.28 14.91
CA SER A 236 -1.58 -3.47 15.44
C SER A 236 -1.28 -4.72 14.61
N LEU A 237 -1.23 -4.58 13.28
CA LEU A 237 -0.86 -5.64 12.34
C LEU A 237 0.58 -6.08 12.54
N THR A 238 1.51 -5.13 12.68
CA THR A 238 2.93 -5.44 12.92
C THR A 238 3.09 -6.22 14.22
N LEU A 239 2.43 -5.79 15.29
CA LEU A 239 2.50 -6.49 16.57
C LEU A 239 1.84 -7.87 16.53
N MET A 240 0.73 -8.03 15.80
CA MET A 240 0.07 -9.33 15.65
C MET A 240 0.85 -10.29 14.75
N ALA A 241 1.52 -9.79 13.70
CA ALA A 241 2.38 -10.60 12.85
C ALA A 241 3.59 -11.15 13.61
N LEU A 242 4.12 -10.38 14.55
CA LEU A 242 5.25 -10.74 15.40
C LEU A 242 4.83 -11.45 16.69
N SER A 243 3.54 -11.46 17.03
CA SER A 243 3.06 -12.11 18.25
C SER A 243 3.14 -13.64 18.13
N ASN A 244 3.56 -14.26 19.23
CA ASN A 244 3.70 -15.71 19.34
C ASN A 244 4.75 -16.32 18.37
N VAL A 245 5.63 -15.49 17.78
CA VAL A 245 6.73 -15.95 16.91
C VAL A 245 7.97 -16.20 17.78
N PRO A 246 8.62 -17.37 17.68
CA PRO A 246 9.92 -17.59 18.33
C PRO A 246 10.92 -16.51 17.90
N VAL A 247 11.80 -16.05 18.81
CA VAL A 247 12.80 -15.00 18.51
C VAL A 247 13.63 -15.29 17.25
N ARG A 248 13.86 -16.57 16.95
CA ARG A 248 14.57 -17.06 15.77
C ARG A 248 13.81 -16.89 14.44
N GLU A 249 12.49 -16.80 14.49
CA GLU A 249 11.59 -16.68 13.32
C GLU A 249 11.05 -15.25 13.14
N THR A 250 11.33 -14.32 14.07
CA THR A 250 10.87 -12.92 14.01
C THR A 250 11.31 -12.22 12.72
N GLY A 251 12.51 -12.54 12.21
CA GLY A 251 13.02 -12.02 10.94
C GLY A 251 12.18 -12.47 9.74
N ALA A 252 11.84 -13.76 9.68
CA ALA A 252 10.96 -14.33 8.66
C ALA A 252 9.56 -13.72 8.71
N ALA A 253 8.99 -13.57 9.92
CA ALA A 253 7.68 -12.96 10.12
C ALA A 253 7.60 -11.51 9.63
N SER A 254 8.61 -10.70 9.97
CA SER A 254 8.73 -9.31 9.53
C SER A 254 8.97 -9.21 8.03
N GLY A 255 9.82 -10.09 7.47
CA GLY A 255 10.08 -10.16 6.04
C GLY A 255 8.82 -10.50 5.25
N LEU A 256 8.03 -11.47 5.71
CA LEU A 256 6.78 -11.85 5.09
C LEU A 256 5.72 -10.74 5.16
N LEU A 257 5.65 -10.00 6.27
CA LEU A 257 4.78 -8.84 6.40
C LEU A 257 5.13 -7.76 5.37
N ASN A 258 6.41 -7.43 5.21
CA ASN A 258 6.89 -6.48 4.21
C ASN A 258 6.65 -6.97 2.78
N ALA A 259 6.92 -8.25 2.50
CA ALA A 259 6.64 -8.84 1.19
C ALA A 259 5.16 -8.73 0.85
N THR A 260 4.28 -9.11 1.79
CA THR A 260 2.82 -9.02 1.62
C THR A 260 2.37 -7.58 1.39
N GLN A 261 2.95 -6.61 2.09
CA GLN A 261 2.68 -5.19 1.86
C GLN A 261 3.04 -4.78 0.42
N GLN A 262 4.21 -5.18 -0.09
CA GLN A 262 4.63 -4.84 -1.46
C GLN A 262 3.77 -5.55 -2.52
N VAL A 263 3.42 -6.83 -2.31
CA VAL A 263 2.44 -7.55 -3.17
C VAL A 263 1.12 -6.79 -3.20
N GLY A 264 0.59 -6.46 -2.02
CA GLY A 264 -0.71 -5.82 -1.87
C GLY A 264 -0.76 -4.45 -2.52
N GLY A 265 0.31 -3.67 -2.36
CA GLY A 265 0.46 -2.38 -3.03
C GLY A 265 0.44 -2.50 -4.56
N SER A 266 1.24 -3.42 -5.11
CA SER A 266 1.29 -3.64 -6.57
C SER A 266 -0.03 -4.18 -7.12
N LEU A 267 -0.63 -5.17 -6.46
CA LEU A 267 -1.88 -5.80 -6.85
C LEU A 267 -3.04 -4.80 -6.78
N GLY A 268 -3.13 -4.06 -5.68
CA GLY A 268 -4.11 -3.01 -5.49
C GLY A 268 -4.02 -1.94 -6.55
N LEU A 269 -2.82 -1.39 -6.76
CA LEU A 269 -2.59 -0.37 -7.77
C LEU A 269 -2.95 -0.86 -9.18
N SER A 270 -2.57 -2.10 -9.54
CA SER A 270 -2.89 -2.67 -10.84
C SER A 270 -4.39 -2.82 -11.08
N ILE A 271 -5.13 -3.33 -10.08
CA ILE A 271 -6.59 -3.46 -10.16
C ILE A 271 -7.24 -2.08 -10.28
N LEU A 272 -6.76 -1.11 -9.50
CA LEU A 272 -7.29 0.24 -9.53
C LEU A 272 -7.04 0.95 -10.86
N VAL A 273 -5.83 0.84 -11.42
CA VAL A 273 -5.49 1.40 -12.73
C VAL A 273 -6.28 0.71 -13.85
N THR A 274 -6.45 -0.61 -13.77
CA THR A 274 -7.31 -1.36 -14.71
C THR A 274 -8.76 -0.87 -14.64
N MET A 275 -9.31 -0.71 -13.43
CA MET A 275 -10.68 -0.25 -13.24
C MET A 275 -10.86 1.20 -13.67
N PHE A 276 -9.89 2.07 -13.36
CA PHE A 276 -9.81 3.43 -13.88
C PHE A 276 -9.84 3.42 -15.41
N GLY A 277 -8.94 2.68 -16.06
CA GLY A 277 -8.88 2.58 -17.52
C GLY A 277 -10.16 2.02 -18.13
N THR A 278 -10.76 0.99 -17.51
CA THR A 278 -12.02 0.37 -17.98
C THR A 278 -13.20 1.34 -17.85
N ALA A 279 -13.32 2.02 -16.70
CA ALA A 279 -14.37 3.00 -16.45
C ALA A 279 -14.23 4.23 -17.37
N SER A 280 -13.02 4.76 -17.52
CA SER A 280 -12.74 5.86 -18.43
C SER A 280 -13.00 5.47 -19.88
N THR A 281 -12.65 4.25 -20.31
CA THR A 281 -12.95 3.77 -21.67
C THR A 281 -14.46 3.63 -21.90
N ASN A 282 -15.18 3.09 -20.92
CA ASN A 282 -16.64 2.91 -21.02
C ASN A 282 -17.39 4.25 -21.05
N GLU A 283 -16.97 5.23 -20.25
CA GLU A 283 -17.52 6.59 -20.32
C GLU A 283 -17.09 7.31 -21.61
N ALA A 284 -15.85 7.16 -22.06
CA ALA A 284 -15.43 7.68 -23.36
C ALA A 284 -16.29 7.12 -24.50
N HIS A 285 -16.64 5.82 -24.49
CA HIS A 285 -17.57 5.24 -25.46
C HIS A 285 -18.97 5.85 -25.45
N LYS A 286 -19.46 6.34 -24.30
CA LYS A 286 -20.74 7.05 -24.19
C LYS A 286 -20.64 8.52 -24.58
N GLN A 287 -19.49 9.13 -24.30
CA GLN A 287 -19.24 10.56 -24.49
C GLN A 287 -18.80 10.91 -25.92
N ILE A 288 -17.97 10.08 -26.56
CA ILE A 288 -17.49 10.30 -27.93
C ILE A 288 -18.62 10.47 -28.95
N PRO A 289 -19.70 9.65 -28.98
CA PRO A 289 -20.81 9.86 -29.90
C PRO A 289 -21.57 11.17 -29.67
N ARG A 290 -21.72 11.57 -28.39
CA ARG A 290 -22.38 12.83 -28.01
C ARG A 290 -21.51 14.04 -28.34
N PHE A 291 -20.21 13.96 -28.12
CA PHE A 291 -19.24 14.97 -28.57
C PHE A 291 -19.25 15.09 -30.09
N LEU A 292 -19.15 13.98 -30.83
CA LEU A 292 -19.18 14.02 -32.29
C LEU A 292 -20.50 14.60 -32.84
N ALA A 293 -21.63 14.43 -32.14
CA ALA A 293 -22.90 15.04 -32.53
C ALA A 293 -22.94 16.57 -32.33
N GLN A 294 -22.21 17.12 -31.35
CA GLN A 294 -22.25 18.54 -30.97
C GLN A 294 -20.98 19.34 -31.33
N ALA A 295 -19.88 18.66 -31.69
CA ALA A 295 -18.58 19.26 -31.88
C ALA A 295 -18.46 20.07 -33.17
N THR A 296 -17.78 21.21 -33.07
CA THR A 296 -17.40 22.02 -34.24
C THR A 296 -16.34 21.32 -35.10
N PRO A 297 -16.20 21.67 -36.39
CA PRO A 297 -15.24 21.04 -37.30
C PRO A 297 -13.78 21.11 -36.80
N ALA A 298 -13.41 22.19 -36.11
CA ALA A 298 -12.06 22.38 -35.54
C ALA A 298 -11.79 21.44 -34.35
N GLU A 299 -12.79 21.20 -33.50
CA GLU A 299 -12.69 20.30 -32.34
C GLU A 299 -12.59 18.83 -32.78
N ARG A 300 -13.32 18.45 -33.84
CA ARG A 300 -13.20 17.11 -34.44
C ARG A 300 -11.81 16.86 -35.04
N LEU A 301 -11.18 17.90 -35.60
CA LEU A 301 -9.83 17.80 -36.17
C LEU A 301 -8.76 17.65 -35.09
N ARG A 302 -8.90 18.40 -33.98
CA ARG A 302 -8.04 18.22 -32.79
C ARG A 302 -8.17 16.81 -32.22
N PHE A 303 -9.38 16.32 -31.99
CA PHE A 303 -9.61 14.95 -31.50
C PHE A 303 -9.00 13.89 -32.44
N LYS A 304 -9.07 14.07 -33.76
CA LYS A 304 -8.42 13.17 -34.74
C LYS A 304 -6.89 13.13 -34.63
N HIS A 305 -6.26 14.25 -34.25
CA HIS A 305 -4.80 14.34 -34.15
C HIS A 305 -4.27 13.96 -32.77
N THR A 306 -4.99 14.28 -31.70
CA THR A 306 -4.53 14.07 -30.31
C THR A 306 -5.16 12.86 -29.63
N GLY A 307 -6.30 12.36 -30.12
CA GLY A 307 -7.08 11.31 -29.45
C GLY A 307 -7.70 11.72 -28.11
N GLN A 308 -7.54 12.99 -27.71
CA GLN A 308 -7.97 13.51 -26.41
C GLN A 308 -9.24 14.36 -26.55
N LEU A 309 -10.23 14.10 -25.69
CA LEU A 309 -11.44 14.91 -25.57
C LEU A 309 -11.11 16.28 -24.94
N PRO A 310 -11.67 17.39 -25.43
CA PRO A 310 -11.53 18.70 -24.79
C PRO A 310 -12.40 18.82 -23.52
N SER A 311 -12.00 19.62 -22.52
CA SER A 311 -12.88 20.01 -21.40
C SER A 311 -14.16 20.64 -21.96
N PRO A 312 -15.35 20.32 -21.43
CA PRO A 312 -15.61 19.60 -20.17
C PRO A 312 -15.67 18.05 -20.28
N TRP A 313 -15.57 17.47 -21.48
CA TRP A 313 -15.80 16.03 -21.70
C TRP A 313 -14.67 15.15 -21.14
N SER A 314 -13.43 15.63 -21.17
CA SER A 314 -12.29 14.97 -20.49
C SER A 314 -12.50 14.84 -18.99
N ASP A 315 -13.06 15.88 -18.37
CA ASP A 315 -13.15 15.99 -16.92
C ASP A 315 -14.16 14.97 -16.39
N HIS A 316 -15.28 14.78 -17.08
CA HIS A 316 -16.25 13.72 -16.76
C HIS A 316 -15.66 12.30 -16.87
N VAL A 317 -14.82 12.04 -17.88
CA VAL A 317 -14.17 10.72 -18.07
C VAL A 317 -13.13 10.45 -16.98
N LEU A 318 -12.40 11.48 -16.56
CA LEU A 318 -11.44 11.41 -15.46
C LEU A 318 -12.14 11.24 -14.11
N THR A 319 -13.19 12.02 -13.82
CA THR A 319 -13.95 11.91 -12.58
C THR A 319 -14.59 10.53 -12.43
N ALA A 320 -15.19 9.98 -13.49
CA ALA A 320 -15.77 8.63 -13.45
C ALA A 320 -14.72 7.55 -13.19
N GLY A 321 -13.54 7.66 -13.80
CA GLY A 321 -12.41 6.76 -13.55
C GLY A 321 -11.94 6.84 -12.10
N ILE A 322 -11.76 8.06 -11.57
CA ILE A 322 -11.33 8.32 -10.19
C ILE A 322 -12.35 7.75 -9.19
N SER A 323 -13.64 7.97 -9.41
CA SER A 323 -14.69 7.42 -8.55
C SER A 323 -14.72 5.88 -8.55
N ALA A 324 -14.56 5.24 -9.71
CA ALA A 324 -14.48 3.79 -9.80
C ALA A 324 -13.27 3.22 -9.04
N ALA A 325 -12.13 3.90 -9.10
CA ALA A 325 -10.95 3.53 -8.32
C ALA A 325 -11.19 3.67 -6.81
N PHE A 326 -11.82 4.76 -6.36
CA PHE A 326 -12.14 4.90 -4.93
C PHE A 326 -13.11 3.84 -4.42
N ILE A 327 -14.10 3.43 -5.22
CA ILE A 327 -14.99 2.32 -4.86
C ILE A 327 -14.21 1.02 -4.65
N MET A 328 -13.28 0.71 -5.56
CA MET A 328 -12.42 -0.47 -5.41
C MET A 328 -11.51 -0.38 -4.18
N ALA A 329 -10.95 0.79 -3.90
CA ALA A 329 -10.18 1.03 -2.68
C ALA A 329 -11.04 0.79 -1.42
N ALA A 330 -12.29 1.25 -1.42
CA ALA A 330 -13.24 1.02 -0.33
C ALA A 330 -13.61 -0.47 -0.19
N ILE A 331 -13.73 -1.21 -1.29
CA ILE A 331 -13.93 -2.67 -1.25
C ILE A 331 -12.75 -3.35 -0.56
N PHE A 332 -11.50 -2.96 -0.85
CA PHE A 332 -10.34 -3.51 -0.16
C PHE A 332 -10.37 -3.26 1.35
N THR A 333 -10.76 -2.06 1.79
CA THR A 333 -10.86 -1.77 3.23
C THR A 333 -12.03 -2.48 3.91
N VAL A 334 -13.14 -2.71 3.21
CA VAL A 334 -14.23 -3.56 3.70
C VAL A 334 -13.78 -5.01 3.85
N VAL A 335 -13.05 -5.55 2.87
CA VAL A 335 -12.48 -6.90 2.95
C VAL A 335 -11.50 -6.99 4.13
N ALA A 336 -10.65 -5.99 4.34
CA ALA A 336 -9.78 -5.89 5.51
C ALA A 336 -10.59 -5.93 6.82
N ALA A 337 -11.67 -5.14 6.92
CA ALA A 337 -12.54 -5.12 8.09
C ALA A 337 -13.22 -6.48 8.34
N LEU A 338 -13.70 -7.15 7.29
CA LEU A 338 -14.31 -8.47 7.37
C LEU A 338 -13.30 -9.53 7.83
N ILE A 339 -12.06 -9.49 7.32
CA ILE A 339 -10.99 -10.38 7.78
C ILE A 339 -10.68 -10.10 9.25
N ALA A 340 -10.61 -8.84 9.66
CA ALA A 340 -10.37 -8.46 11.06
C ALA A 340 -11.50 -8.95 12.00
N LEU A 341 -12.74 -8.98 11.53
CA LEU A 341 -13.89 -9.42 12.31
C LEU A 341 -14.00 -10.95 12.39
N VAL A 342 -13.85 -11.64 11.25
CA VAL A 342 -14.18 -13.07 11.07
C VAL A 342 -12.98 -13.98 11.28
N VAL A 343 -11.78 -13.54 10.88
CA VAL A 343 -10.58 -14.38 10.89
C VAL A 343 -9.81 -14.22 12.20
N ILE A 344 -9.73 -13.00 12.73
CA ILE A 344 -8.94 -12.72 13.94
C ILE A 344 -9.72 -13.06 15.20
N GLN A 345 -9.21 -14.01 15.98
CA GLN A 345 -9.71 -14.36 17.30
C GLN A 345 -8.65 -14.01 18.35
N VAL A 346 -8.91 -12.99 19.17
CA VAL A 346 -8.01 -12.65 20.29
C VAL A 346 -8.30 -13.59 21.44
N ARG A 347 -7.28 -14.34 21.88
CA ARG A 347 -7.39 -15.18 23.06
C ARG A 347 -7.03 -14.35 24.31
N PRO A 348 -7.61 -14.64 25.48
CA PRO A 348 -7.28 -13.95 26.74
C PRO A 348 -5.77 -13.98 27.07
N SER A 349 -5.07 -15.04 26.66
CA SER A 349 -3.62 -15.20 26.80
C SER A 349 -2.79 -14.14 26.05
N ASP A 350 -3.31 -13.57 24.95
CA ASP A 350 -2.62 -12.53 24.18
C ASP A 350 -2.63 -11.19 24.92
N LEU A 351 -3.71 -10.93 25.68
CA LEU A 351 -3.87 -9.75 26.53
C LEU A 351 -3.00 -9.81 27.79
N GLU A 352 -2.81 -10.99 28.37
CA GLU A 352 -1.97 -11.18 29.57
C GLU A 352 -0.49 -10.97 29.28
N ARG A 353 0.02 -11.44 28.13
CA ARG A 353 1.42 -11.21 27.73
C ARG A 353 1.72 -9.77 27.34
N LEU A 354 0.78 -9.07 26.70
CA LEU A 354 0.92 -7.63 26.39
C LEU A 354 0.95 -6.74 27.64
N LYS A 355 0.43 -7.24 28.78
CA LYS A 355 0.50 -6.60 30.09
C LYS A 355 1.75 -6.99 30.90
N GLY A 356 2.65 -7.79 30.33
CA GLY A 356 3.88 -8.24 31.00
C GLY A 356 3.72 -9.49 31.87
N GLY A 357 2.63 -10.26 31.71
CA GLY A 357 2.45 -11.54 32.39
C GLY A 357 3.41 -12.63 31.87
N PRO A 358 3.83 -13.57 32.73
CA PRO A 358 4.74 -14.65 32.33
C PRO A 358 4.07 -15.48 31.23
N GLY A 359 4.78 -15.68 30.11
CA GLY A 359 4.32 -16.59 29.08
C GLY A 359 4.13 -18.00 29.65
N PRO A 360 3.19 -18.81 29.11
CA PRO A 360 3.04 -20.20 29.48
C PRO A 360 4.40 -20.87 29.33
N GLY A 361 4.86 -21.48 30.43
CA GLY A 361 6.09 -22.26 30.46
C GLY A 361 6.04 -23.39 29.42
N PRO A 362 7.20 -23.90 29.00
CA PRO A 362 7.27 -25.00 28.06
C PRO A 362 6.54 -26.20 28.68
N GLY A 363 5.45 -26.61 28.06
CA GLY A 363 4.71 -27.83 28.34
C GLY A 363 4.99 -28.88 27.27
#